data_AF-A0A1R4KU84-F1
#
_entry.id   AF-A0A1R4KU84-F1
#
_cell.length_a   1.000
_cell.length_b   1.000
_cell.length_c   1.000
_cell.angle_alpha   90.00
_cell.angle_beta   90.00
_cell.angle_gamma   90.00
#
_symmetry.space_group_name_H-M   'P 1'
#
loop_
_entity.id
_entity.type
_entity.pdbx_description
1 polymer ?
#
loop_
_entity_poly.entity_id
_entity_poly.type
_entity_poly.pdbx_seq_one_letter_code
_entity_poly.pdbx_strand_id
1 'polypeptide(L)'
;MEIQLRGKTTQIKFVVKQLINMLHADVTWKKGDKTTFYKGLYGDPTRWEAKDMPDDLILLLSAIFETETPIIEDVIDQHTRFPKR
;
A
#
# COMPACT_ATOMS: atom_id res chain seq x y z
N MET A 1 -13.45 -2.18 -2.62
CA MET A 1 -13.97 -0.92 -2.08
C MET A 1 -14.18 0.04 -3.25
N GLU A 2 -15.26 0.84 -3.23
CA GLU A 2 -15.53 1.83 -4.27
C GLU A 2 -15.08 3.20 -3.75
N ILE A 3 -14.30 3.92 -4.53
CA ILE A 3 -13.88 5.28 -4.22
C ILE A 3 -14.30 6.21 -5.35
N GLN A 4 -14.72 7.42 -5.04
CA GLN A 4 -14.91 8.45 -6.05
C GLN A 4 -13.60 9.19 -6.24
N LEU A 5 -13.10 9.20 -7.47
CA LEU A 5 -11.88 9.88 -7.87
C LEU A 5 -12.21 10.88 -8.96
N ARG A 6 -12.01 12.18 -8.70
CA ARG A 6 -12.31 13.26 -9.66
C ARG A 6 -13.72 13.13 -10.29
N GLY A 7 -14.72 12.77 -9.47
CA GLY A 7 -16.11 12.57 -9.91
C GLY A 7 -16.39 11.26 -10.66
N LYS A 8 -15.41 10.36 -10.80
CA LYS A 8 -15.59 9.01 -11.35
C LYS A 8 -15.50 7.95 -10.25
N THR A 9 -16.54 7.14 -10.11
CA THR A 9 -16.51 5.99 -9.22
C THR A 9 -15.56 4.93 -9.78
N THR A 10 -14.48 4.67 -9.06
CA THR A 10 -13.48 3.68 -9.39
C THR A 10 -13.44 2.61 -8.30
N GLN A 11 -13.44 1.35 -8.72
CA GLN A 11 -13.23 0.24 -7.80
C GLN A 11 -11.74 -0.02 -7.64
N ILE A 12 -11.32 -0.07 -6.37
CA ILE A 12 -9.97 -0.47 -6.00
C ILE A 12 -10.02 -1.60 -4.98
N LYS A 13 -8.98 -2.42 -5.01
CA LYS A 13 -8.63 -3.34 -3.92
C LYS A 13 -7.30 -2.86 -3.37
N PHE A 14 -7.14 -2.84 -2.05
CA PHE A 14 -5.86 -2.53 -1.44
C PHE A 14 -5.52 -3.59 -0.40
N VAL A 15 -4.23 -3.80 -0.17
CA VAL A 15 -3.72 -4.64 0.91
C VAL A 15 -2.60 -3.89 1.60
N VAL A 16 -2.77 -3.63 2.90
CA VAL A 16 -1.75 -3.01 3.73
C VAL A 16 -0.80 -4.06 4.25
N LYS A 17 0.49 -3.85 4.03
CA LYS A 17 1.57 -4.73 4.43
C LYS A 17 2.65 -3.95 5.17
N GLN A 18 3.36 -4.64 6.05
CA GLN A 18 4.53 -4.11 6.73
C GLN A 18 5.72 -5.02 6.42
N LEU A 19 6.77 -4.45 5.86
CA LEU A 19 8.02 -5.15 5.54
C LEU A 19 9.17 -4.47 6.28
N ILE A 20 9.84 -5.16 7.20
CA ILE A 20 11.04 -4.67 7.93
C ILE A 20 10.82 -3.22 8.46
N ASN A 21 9.70 -2.99 9.16
CA ASN A 21 9.25 -1.68 9.67
C ASN A 21 8.80 -0.63 8.64
N MET A 22 8.70 -0.98 7.36
CA MET A 22 8.13 -0.11 6.32
C MET A 22 6.71 -0.53 5.98
N LEU A 23 5.77 0.32 6.35
CA LEU A 23 4.36 0.19 5.98
C LEU A 23 4.17 0.56 4.51
N HIS A 24 3.48 -0.30 3.76
CA HIS A 24 3.06 -0.01 2.39
C HIS A 24 1.68 -0.61 2.07
N ALA A 25 1.02 -0.12 1.03
CA ALA A 25 -0.29 -0.57 0.58
C ALA A 25 -0.20 -0.88 -0.91
N ASP A 26 -0.51 -2.12 -1.27
CA ASP A 26 -0.61 -2.53 -2.66
C ASP A 26 -2.04 -2.29 -3.14
N VAL A 27 -2.25 -1.26 -3.96
CA VAL A 27 -3.54 -0.97 -4.56
C VAL A 27 -3.60 -1.61 -5.94
N THR A 28 -4.62 -2.43 -6.16
CA THR A 28 -4.99 -2.98 -7.45
C THR A 28 -6.21 -2.25 -7.99
N TRP A 29 -6.04 -1.61 -9.14
CA TRP A 29 -7.07 -0.89 -9.86
C TRP A 29 -7.99 -1.85 -10.61
N LYS A 30 -9.21 -1.40 -10.95
CA LYS A 30 -10.18 -2.19 -11.73
C LYS A 30 -9.62 -2.71 -13.07
N LYS A 31 -8.68 -1.98 -13.68
CA LYS A 31 -8.01 -2.37 -14.94
C LYS A 31 -6.94 -3.45 -14.77
N GLY A 32 -6.62 -3.83 -13.53
CA GLY A 32 -5.55 -4.77 -13.21
C GLY A 32 -4.20 -4.11 -12.92
N ASP A 33 -4.08 -2.80 -13.14
CA ASP A 33 -2.90 -2.04 -12.74
C ASP A 33 -2.68 -2.17 -11.24
N LYS A 34 -1.42 -2.25 -10.83
CA LYS A 34 -1.04 -2.31 -9.42
C LYS A 34 -0.10 -1.17 -9.09
N THR A 35 -0.38 -0.50 -7.98
CA THR A 35 0.46 0.58 -7.48
C THR A 35 0.71 0.39 -6.00
N THR A 36 1.98 0.42 -5.60
CA THR A 36 2.39 0.29 -4.21
C THR A 36 2.62 1.67 -3.60
N PHE A 37 2.04 1.89 -2.42
CA PHE A 37 2.10 3.14 -1.68
C PHE A 37 2.82 2.92 -0.37
N TYR A 38 3.94 3.58 -0.15
CA TYR A 38 4.66 3.55 1.13
C TYR A 38 4.10 4.59 2.09
N LYS A 39 3.99 4.23 3.37
CA LYS A 39 3.69 5.17 4.45
C LYS A 39 4.78 6.25 4.48
N GLY A 40 4.37 7.51 4.36
CA GLY A 40 5.27 8.66 4.22
C GLY A 40 5.29 9.28 2.82
N LEU A 41 4.73 8.62 1.81
CA LEU A 41 4.49 9.25 0.50
C LEU A 41 3.49 10.41 0.58
N TYR A 42 2.63 10.46 1.61
CA TYR A 42 1.71 11.58 1.85
C TYR A 42 2.42 12.92 2.01
N GLY A 43 3.66 12.91 2.51
CA GLY A 43 4.43 14.13 2.76
C GLY A 43 5.02 14.76 1.50
N ASP A 44 5.00 14.07 0.36
CA ASP A 44 5.63 14.54 -0.87
C ASP A 44 4.70 14.31 -2.10
N PRO A 45 3.90 15.33 -2.48
CA PRO A 45 2.98 15.29 -3.61
C PRO A 45 3.59 14.84 -4.93
N THR A 46 4.84 15.27 -5.18
CA THR A 46 5.52 15.02 -6.46
C THR A 46 5.72 13.52 -6.75
N ARG A 47 5.81 12.69 -5.70
CA ARG A 47 6.04 11.24 -5.84
C ARG A 47 4.81 10.47 -6.29
N TRP A 48 3.62 10.97 -5.99
CA TRP A 48 2.37 10.31 -6.36
C TRP A 48 1.63 11.01 -7.51
N GLU A 49 1.79 12.32 -7.68
CA GLU A 49 1.32 13.04 -8.87
C GLU A 49 1.98 12.50 -10.15
N ALA A 50 3.28 12.19 -10.10
CA ALA A 50 4.02 11.62 -11.24
C ALA A 50 3.50 10.23 -11.67
N LYS A 51 2.69 9.56 -10.83
CA LYS A 51 2.07 8.27 -11.12
C LYS A 51 0.59 8.37 -11.47
N ASP A 52 0.10 9.59 -11.76
CA ASP A 52 -1.32 9.89 -12.02
C ASP A 52 -2.23 9.42 -10.88
N MET A 53 -1.72 9.48 -9.65
CA MET A 53 -2.49 9.04 -8.48
C MET A 53 -3.31 10.21 -7.93
N PRO A 54 -4.60 10.00 -7.65
CA PRO A 54 -5.45 11.05 -7.14
C PRO A 54 -5.26 11.25 -5.63
N ASP A 55 -5.33 12.50 -5.20
CA ASP A 55 -5.17 12.96 -3.82
C ASP A 55 -6.15 12.26 -2.87
N ASP A 56 -7.40 12.05 -3.32
CA ASP A 56 -8.45 11.36 -2.56
C ASP A 56 -8.02 9.93 -2.16
N LEU A 57 -7.30 9.23 -3.05
CA LEU A 57 -6.77 7.89 -2.78
C LEU A 57 -5.67 7.93 -1.72
N ILE A 58 -4.77 8.92 -1.82
CA ILE A 58 -3.67 9.13 -0.89
C ILE A 58 -4.22 9.40 0.53
N LEU A 59 -5.25 10.23 0.63
CA LEU A 59 -5.90 10.61 1.89
C LEU A 59 -6.68 9.44 2.51
N LEU A 60 -7.32 8.64 1.66
CA LEU A 60 -7.99 7.41 2.08
C LEU A 60 -7.00 6.38 2.60
N LEU A 61 -5.91 6.14 1.85
CA LEU A 61 -4.86 5.22 2.27
C LEU A 61 -4.20 5.71 3.56
N SER A 62 -3.91 7.00 3.72
CA SER A 62 -3.33 7.51 4.97
C SER A 62 -4.19 7.20 6.18
N ALA A 63 -5.52 7.39 6.07
CA ALA A 63 -6.45 7.05 7.15
C ALA A 63 -6.47 5.53 7.44
N ILE A 64 -6.38 4.71 6.39
CA ILE A 64 -6.24 3.25 6.51
C ILE A 64 -4.93 2.88 7.22
N PHE A 65 -3.81 3.52 6.91
CA PHE A 65 -2.53 3.25 7.58
C PHE A 65 -2.50 3.61 9.08
N GLU A 66 -3.45 4.43 9.53
CA GLU A 66 -3.63 4.76 10.96
C GLU A 66 -4.58 3.81 11.68
N THR A 67 -5.48 3.15 10.95
CA THR A 67 -6.57 2.35 11.52
C THR A 67 -6.44 0.84 11.29
N GLU A 68 -5.88 0.44 10.15
CA GLU A 68 -5.77 -0.95 9.71
C GLU A 68 -4.47 -1.56 10.25
N THR A 69 -4.55 -2.75 10.85
CA THR A 69 -3.36 -3.50 11.24
C THR A 69 -2.70 -4.08 9.99
N PRO A 70 -1.44 -3.71 9.69
CA PRO A 70 -0.75 -4.23 8.52
C PRO A 70 -0.55 -5.73 8.60
N ILE A 71 -0.62 -6.39 7.45
CA ILE A 71 -0.13 -7.75 7.33
C ILE A 71 1.39 -7.68 7.43
N ILE A 72 1.95 -8.15 8.54
CA ILE A 72 3.39 -8.23 8.72
C ILE A 72 3.89 -9.34 7.79
N GLU A 73 4.49 -8.94 6.67
CA GLU A 73 5.35 -9.84 5.92
C GLU A 73 6.64 -9.92 6.73
N ASP A 74 6.62 -10.80 7.73
CA ASP A 74 7.85 -11.31 8.30
C ASP A 74 8.59 -11.92 7.11
N VAL A 75 9.69 -11.28 6.71
CA VAL A 75 10.73 -11.99 6.00
C VAL A 75 11.14 -13.03 7.01
N ILE A 76 10.51 -14.20 6.97
CA ILE A 76 10.93 -15.37 7.72
C ILE A 76 12.36 -15.54 7.26
N ASP A 77 13.26 -15.03 8.09
CA ASP A 77 14.67 -15.21 7.95
C ASP A 77 14.82 -16.73 7.81
N GLN A 78 15.33 -17.17 6.67
CA GLN A 78 15.73 -18.55 6.45
C GLN A 78 16.95 -18.89 7.34
N HIS A 79 16.89 -18.54 8.62
CA HIS A 79 17.74 -19.03 9.68
C HIS A 79 17.23 -20.34 10.28
N THR A 80 16.43 -21.12 9.54
CA THR A 80 16.48 -22.58 9.64
C THR A 80 17.69 -23.10 8.87
N ARG A 81 18.89 -22.64 9.25
CA ARG A 81 20.10 -23.46 9.05
C ARG A 81 19.94 -24.65 9.97
N PHE A 82 19.39 -25.73 9.40
CA PHE A 82 19.44 -27.08 9.94
C PHE A 82 20.79 -27.30 10.67
N PRO A 83 20.80 -27.76 11.94
CA PRO A 83 22.02 -28.38 12.45
C PRO A 83 22.17 -29.68 11.67
N LYS A 84 23.04 -29.67 10.65
CA LYS A 84 23.58 -30.91 10.10
C LYS A 84 24.69 -31.38 11.03
N ARG A 85 24.37 -32.51 11.69
CA ARG A 85 25.23 -33.42 12.46
C ARG A 85 25.62 -33.00 13.86
#